data_AF-A0A3D4XDA1-F1
#
_entry.id   AF-A0A3D4XDA1-F1
#
_cell.length_a   1.000
_cell.length_b   1.000
_cell.length_c   1.000
_cell.angle_alpha   90.00
_cell.angle_beta   90.00
_cell.angle_gamma   90.00
#
_symmetry.space_group_name_H-M   'P 1'
#
loop_
_entity.id
_entity.type
_entity.pdbx_description
1 polymer ?
#
loop_
_entity_poly.entity_id
_entity_poly.type
_entity_poly.pdbx_seq_one_letter_code
_entity_poly.pdbx_strand_id
1 'polypeptide(L)'
;MDIQVFWDSSLYEVNDYMESRQRVKTTEKREAVLDMFMLANIIAERDPLTDKEKGRLSCPWDYYPQLFAGDKRRVEQDNAEREFEEYKEKRRRAFTAHNRQRGGCGL
;
A
#
# COMPACT_ATOMS: atom_id res chain seq x y z
N MET A 1 -4.43 22.22 -24.11
CA MET A 1 -3.56 23.10 -24.88
C MET A 1 -4.38 23.49 -26.08
N ASP A 2 -4.59 24.78 -26.24
CA ASP A 2 -5.24 25.29 -27.43
C ASP A 2 -4.30 25.13 -28.64
N ILE A 3 -4.84 25.07 -29.85
CA ILE A 3 -4.05 24.85 -31.05
C ILE A 3 -3.09 26.01 -31.34
N GLN A 4 -3.44 27.25 -31.00
CA GLN A 4 -2.54 28.39 -31.18
C GLN A 4 -1.35 28.31 -30.21
N VAL A 5 -1.64 27.99 -28.94
CA VAL A 5 -0.62 27.77 -27.91
C VAL A 5 0.34 26.64 -28.30
N PHE A 6 -0.14 25.59 -28.98
CA PHE A 6 0.71 24.50 -29.49
C PHE A 6 1.76 24.96 -30.49
N TRP A 7 1.35 25.76 -31.49
CA TRP A 7 2.26 26.23 -32.54
C TRP A 7 3.26 27.26 -32.02
N ASP A 8 2.88 28.02 -31.00
CA ASP A 8 3.74 29.03 -30.36
C ASP A 8 4.69 28.42 -29.31
N SER A 9 4.45 27.17 -28.89
CA SER A 9 5.26 26.51 -27.87
C SER A 9 6.54 25.89 -28.41
N SER A 10 7.58 25.90 -27.57
CA SER A 10 8.78 25.11 -27.83
C SER A 10 8.49 23.60 -27.69
N LEU A 11 9.32 22.76 -28.32
CA LEU A 11 9.21 21.30 -28.18
C LEU A 11 9.25 20.85 -26.70
N TYR A 12 10.02 21.55 -25.87
CA TYR A 12 10.11 21.27 -24.43
C TYR A 12 8.80 21.57 -23.70
N GLU A 13 8.13 22.68 -24.01
CA GLU A 13 6.83 23.02 -23.43
C GLU A 13 5.74 22.04 -23.84
N VAL A 14 5.74 21.63 -25.12
CA VAL A 14 4.84 20.59 -25.60
C VAL A 14 5.06 19.28 -24.84
N ASN A 15 6.32 18.88 -24.64
CA ASN A 15 6.66 17.67 -23.89
C ASN A 15 6.24 17.77 -22.42
N ASP A 16 6.54 18.88 -21.73
CA ASP A 16 6.12 19.07 -20.33
C ASP A 16 4.59 19.09 -20.19
N TYR A 17 3.87 19.70 -21.13
CA TYR A 17 2.42 19.65 -21.16
C TYR A 17 1.89 18.21 -21.32
N MET A 18 2.49 17.42 -22.23
CA MET A 18 2.15 16.02 -22.41
C MET A 18 2.42 15.19 -21.16
N GLU A 19 3.59 15.36 -20.54
CA GLU A 19 3.95 14.68 -19.29
C GLU A 19 3.01 15.07 -18.16
N SER A 20 2.67 16.35 -18.02
CA SER A 20 1.71 16.84 -17.04
C SER A 20 0.34 16.19 -17.21
N ARG A 21 -0.17 16.13 -18.44
CA ARG A 21 -1.42 15.41 -18.76
C ARG A 21 -1.33 13.93 -18.42
N GLN A 22 -0.20 13.29 -18.72
CA GLN A 22 0.02 11.89 -18.41
C GLN A 22 0.04 11.64 -16.89
N ARG A 23 0.65 12.53 -16.10
CA ARG A 23 0.63 12.49 -14.63
C ARG A 23 -0.81 12.55 -14.11
N VAL A 24 -1.59 13.54 -14.56
CA VAL A 24 -3.00 13.70 -14.17
C VAL A 24 -3.82 12.45 -14.51
N LYS A 25 -3.76 11.96 -15.75
CA LYS A 25 -4.49 10.75 -16.16
C LYS A 25 -4.08 9.51 -15.37
N THR A 26 -2.81 9.40 -15.00
CA THR A 26 -2.32 8.29 -14.20
C THR A 26 -2.90 8.34 -12.79
N THR A 27 -2.97 9.53 -12.19
CA THR A 27 -3.63 9.76 -10.89
C THR A 27 -5.12 9.45 -10.96
N GLU A 28 -5.85 9.97 -11.95
CA GLU A 28 -7.28 9.69 -12.14
C GLU A 28 -7.55 8.19 -12.29
N LYS A 29 -6.75 7.49 -13.09
CA LYS A 29 -6.86 6.04 -13.25
C LYS A 29 -6.62 5.31 -11.94
N ARG A 30 -5.65 5.77 -11.15
CA ARG A 30 -5.32 5.19 -9.84
C ARG A 30 -6.47 5.36 -8.85
N GLU A 31 -7.04 6.56 -8.76
CA GLU A 31 -8.21 6.85 -7.92
C GLU A 31 -9.40 5.98 -8.32
N ALA A 32 -9.72 5.91 -9.61
CA ALA A 32 -10.81 5.07 -10.11
C ALA A 32 -10.64 3.59 -9.75
N VAL A 33 -9.41 3.05 -9.85
CA VAL A 33 -9.13 1.68 -9.43
C VAL A 33 -9.35 1.53 -7.92
N LEU A 34 -8.83 2.44 -7.10
CA LEU A 34 -9.01 2.37 -5.64
C LEU A 34 -10.48 2.42 -5.24
N ASP A 35 -11.28 3.28 -5.87
CA ASP A 35 -12.71 3.39 -5.61
C ASP A 35 -13.45 2.09 -5.97
N MET A 36 -13.12 1.47 -7.10
CA MET A 36 -13.69 0.18 -7.49
C MET A 36 -13.34 -0.93 -6.49
N PHE A 37 -12.10 -1.00 -6.04
CA PHE A 37 -11.68 -1.97 -5.02
C PHE A 37 -12.35 -1.70 -3.66
N MET A 38 -12.50 -0.43 -3.27
CA MET A 38 -13.23 -0.07 -2.05
C MET A 38 -14.69 -0.49 -2.12
N LEU A 39 -15.36 -0.24 -3.26
CA LEU A 39 -16.74 -0.66 -3.47
C LEU A 39 -16.87 -2.19 -3.41
N ALA A 40 -15.96 -2.91 -4.07
CA ALA A 40 -15.93 -4.38 -4.00
C ALA A 40 -15.77 -4.88 -2.56
N ASN A 41 -14.90 -4.25 -1.76
CA ASN A 41 -14.74 -4.51 -0.33
C ASN A 41 -16.03 -4.33 0.46
N ILE A 42 -16.74 -3.23 0.25
CA ILE A 42 -17.99 -2.95 0.95
C ILE A 42 -19.08 -3.97 0.56
N ILE A 43 -19.15 -4.36 -0.71
CA ILE A 43 -20.13 -5.34 -1.20
C ILE A 43 -19.84 -6.72 -0.58
N ALA A 44 -18.61 -7.19 -0.66
CA ALA A 44 -18.19 -8.48 -0.15
C ALA A 44 -18.35 -8.59 1.38
N GLU A 45 -18.13 -7.50 2.12
CA GLU A 45 -18.37 -7.47 3.57
C GLU A 45 -19.87 -7.64 3.93
N ARG A 46 -20.76 -7.12 3.09
CA ARG A 46 -22.21 -7.12 3.31
C ARG A 46 -22.91 -8.36 2.77
N ASP A 47 -22.28 -9.09 1.84
CA ASP A 47 -22.88 -10.27 1.23
C ASP A 47 -22.82 -11.49 2.19
N PRO A 48 -23.97 -12.02 2.62
CA PRO A 48 -24.02 -13.18 3.51
C PRO A 48 -23.46 -14.47 2.91
N LEU A 49 -23.29 -14.54 1.58
CA LEU A 49 -22.71 -15.69 0.88
C LEU A 49 -21.19 -15.60 0.75
N THR A 50 -20.59 -14.44 1.05
CA THR A 50 -19.15 -14.29 0.98
C THR A 50 -18.51 -14.94 2.20
N ASP A 51 -17.82 -16.05 1.96
CA ASP A 51 -17.08 -16.80 2.97
C ASP A 51 -15.95 -15.92 3.52
N LYS A 52 -16.18 -15.32 4.70
CA LYS A 52 -15.27 -14.35 5.34
C LYS A 52 -13.85 -14.92 5.56
N GLU A 53 -13.73 -16.25 5.63
CA GLU A 53 -12.44 -16.95 5.76
C GLU A 53 -11.72 -17.17 4.42
N LYS A 54 -12.43 -17.16 3.28
CA LYS A 54 -11.82 -17.39 1.95
C LYS A 54 -11.54 -16.11 1.15
N GLY A 55 -12.18 -15.00 1.51
CA GLY A 55 -12.18 -13.80 0.69
C GLY A 55 -11.41 -12.62 1.28
N ARG A 56 -10.09 -12.73 1.49
CA ARG A 56 -9.29 -11.51 1.45
C ARG A 56 -9.38 -11.01 0.02
N LEU A 57 -10.10 -9.91 -0.16
CA LEU A 57 -10.17 -9.27 -1.46
C LEU A 57 -8.75 -8.94 -1.90
N SER A 58 -8.48 -9.34 -3.13
CA SER A 58 -7.20 -9.13 -3.78
C SER A 58 -6.79 -7.68 -3.69
N CYS A 59 -5.50 -7.42 -3.53
CA CYS A 59 -5.01 -6.06 -3.45
C CYS A 59 -4.99 -5.42 -4.85
N PRO A 60 -5.10 -4.09 -4.97
CA PRO A 60 -5.04 -3.41 -6.26
C PRO A 60 -3.77 -3.71 -7.07
N TRP A 61 -2.64 -3.95 -6.40
CA TRP A 61 -1.36 -4.30 -7.03
C TRP A 61 -1.28 -5.72 -7.59
N ASP A 62 -2.22 -6.61 -7.26
CA ASP A 62 -2.28 -7.95 -7.85
C ASP A 62 -2.76 -7.88 -9.31
N TYR A 63 -3.57 -6.87 -9.65
CA TYR A 63 -4.09 -6.62 -11.00
C TYR A 63 -3.37 -5.47 -11.71
N TYR A 64 -2.95 -4.45 -10.97
CA TYR A 64 -2.29 -3.26 -11.51
C TYR A 64 -0.90 -3.05 -10.89
N PRO A 65 0.05 -4.00 -11.08
CA PRO A 65 1.34 -3.99 -10.38
C PRO A 65 2.18 -2.75 -10.67
N GLN A 66 2.16 -2.24 -11.90
CA GLN A 66 2.93 -1.05 -12.27
C GLN A 66 2.38 0.23 -11.63
N LEU A 67 1.05 0.34 -11.47
CA LEU A 67 0.38 1.52 -10.95
C LEU A 67 0.48 1.64 -9.42
N PHE A 68 0.64 0.49 -8.74
CA PHE A 68 0.66 0.38 -7.28
C PHE A 68 1.97 -0.23 -6.72
N ALA A 69 3.03 -0.29 -7.53
CA ALA A 69 4.33 -0.83 -7.10
C ALA A 69 4.88 -0.13 -5.86
N GLY A 70 4.71 1.19 -5.77
CA GLY A 70 5.12 1.99 -4.62
C GLY A 70 4.35 1.63 -3.35
N ASP A 71 3.04 1.39 -3.45
CA ASP A 71 2.21 1.04 -2.30
C ASP A 71 2.54 -0.35 -1.78
N LYS A 72 2.72 -1.31 -2.68
CA LYS A 72 3.13 -2.66 -2.32
C LYS A 72 4.43 -2.63 -1.51
N ARG A 73 5.44 -1.89 -2.00
CA ARG A 73 6.73 -1.74 -1.30
C ARG A 73 6.57 -1.10 0.08
N ARG A 74 5.75 -0.05 0.20
CA ARG A 74 5.48 0.60 1.49
C ARG A 74 4.83 -0.37 2.48
N VAL A 75 3.79 -1.07 2.05
CA VAL A 75 3.09 -2.05 2.90
C VAL A 75 4.03 -3.19 3.32
N GLU A 76 4.89 -3.68 2.43
CA GLU A 76 5.90 -4.69 2.74
C GLU A 76 6.92 -4.18 3.77
N GLN A 77 7.38 -2.93 3.64
CA GLN A 77 8.29 -2.30 4.60
C GLN A 77 7.64 -2.12 5.97
N ASP A 78 6.42 -1.58 6.02
CA ASP A 78 5.67 -1.37 7.27
C ASP A 78 5.42 -2.70 7.99
N ASN A 79 5.13 -3.77 7.24
CA ASN A 79 4.97 -5.11 7.79
C ASN A 79 6.29 -5.64 8.38
N ALA A 80 7.40 -5.49 7.65
CA ALA A 80 8.72 -5.92 8.11
C ALA A 80 9.16 -5.16 9.38
N GLU A 81 8.89 -3.86 9.46
CA GLU A 81 9.18 -3.05 10.64
C GLU A 81 8.35 -3.50 11.85
N ARG A 82 7.05 -3.74 11.65
CA ARG A 82 6.18 -4.27 12.70
C ARG A 82 6.65 -5.63 13.22
N GLU A 83 6.98 -6.55 12.32
CA GLU A 83 7.51 -7.87 12.68
C GLU A 83 8.82 -7.77 13.48
N PHE A 84 9.69 -6.82 13.11
CA PHE A 84 10.93 -6.57 13.82
C PHE A 84 10.71 -6.01 15.23
N GLU A 85 9.77 -5.09 15.41
CA GLU A 85 9.39 -4.58 16.74
C GLU A 85 8.79 -5.68 17.62
N GLU A 86 7.88 -6.50 17.08
CA GLU A 86 7.31 -7.64 17.79
C GLU A 86 8.39 -8.64 18.22
N TYR A 87 9.37 -8.91 17.36
CA TYR A 87 10.50 -9.76 17.68
C TYR A 87 11.35 -9.18 18.82
N LYS A 88 11.67 -7.89 18.78
CA LYS A 88 12.40 -7.20 19.86
C LYS A 88 11.66 -7.28 21.18
N GLU A 89 10.34 -7.12 21.15
CA GLU A 89 9.51 -7.22 22.35
C GLU A 89 9.48 -8.65 22.91
N LYS A 90 9.27 -9.65 22.05
CA LYS A 90 9.33 -11.08 22.45
C LYS A 90 10.66 -11.41 23.11
N ARG A 91 11.78 -10.93 22.55
CA ARG A 91 13.11 -11.12 23.11
C ARG A 91 13.29 -10.44 24.47
N ARG A 92 12.78 -9.21 24.63
CA ARG A 92 12.80 -8.49 25.92
C ARG A 92 12.00 -9.25 26.99
N ARG A 93 10.82 -9.74 26.65
CA ARG A 93 9.97 -10.55 27.56
C ARG A 93 10.67 -11.86 27.96
N ALA A 94 11.32 -12.54 27.02
CA ALA A 94 12.06 -13.77 27.31
C ALA A 94 13.26 -13.53 28.25
N PHE A 95 14.04 -12.46 28.02
CA PHE A 95 15.19 -12.12 28.87
C PHE A 95 14.76 -11.73 30.29
N THR A 96 13.71 -10.93 30.42
CA THR A 96 13.15 -10.54 31.74
C THR A 96 12.60 -11.75 32.49
N ALA A 97 11.92 -12.68 31.83
CA ALA A 97 11.45 -13.93 32.43
C ALA A 97 12.62 -14.82 32.90
N HIS A 98 13.66 -14.99 32.08
CA HIS A 98 14.84 -15.77 32.43
C HIS A 98 15.63 -15.16 33.61
N ASN A 99 15.77 -13.83 33.65
CA ASN A 99 16.40 -13.14 34.79
C ASN A 99 15.59 -13.28 36.08
N ARG A 100 14.25 -13.25 36.00
CA ARG A 100 13.38 -13.53 37.15
C ARG A 100 13.54 -14.95 37.67
N GLN A 101 13.69 -15.94 36.78
CA GLN A 101 13.93 -17.34 37.18
C GLN A 101 15.29 -17.54 37.86
N ARG A 102 16.34 -16.86 37.39
CA ARG A 102 17.68 -16.96 37.99
C ARG A 102 17.87 -16.11 39.26
N GLY A 103 17.19 -14.98 39.38
CA GLY A 103 17.24 -14.11 40.55
C GLY A 103 16.39 -14.58 41.74
N GLY A 104 15.53 -15.60 41.56
CA GLY A 104 14.70 -16.18 42.61
C GLY A 104 15.25 -17.45 43.27
N CYS A 105 16.36 -18.00 42.76
CA CYS A 105 17.03 -19.18 43.32
C CYS A 105 18.38 -18.74 43.91
N GLY A 106 18.32 -17.99 45.00
CA GLY A 106 19.49 -17.38 45.63
C GLY A 106 19.15 -16.59 46.88
N LEU A 107 18.42 -17.21 47.82
CA LEU A 107 18.44 -16.93 49.25
C LEU A 107 18.36 -18.26 49.99
#